data_AF-A0A842UAC9-F1
#
_entry.id   AF-A0A842UAC9-F1
#
_cell.length_a   1.000
_cell.length_b   1.000
_cell.length_c   1.000
_cell.angle_alpha   90.00
_cell.angle_beta   90.00
_cell.angle_gamma   90.00
#
_symmetry.space_group_name_H-M   'P 1'
#
loop_
_entity.id
_entity.type
_entity.pdbx_description
1 polymer ?
#
loop_
_entity_poly.entity_id
_entity_poly.type
_entity_poly.pdbx_seq_one_letter_code
_entity_poly.pdbx_strand_id
1 'polypeptide(L)' 'MKPPHWLCLSCGFIITDSGSEPRDCVRCSGKSWHYLGYEGEYDPEEAREKYLNNQNVDKKLKNLN' A
#
# COMPACT_ATOMS: atom_id res chain seq x y z
N MET A 1 9.10 -3.51 18.67
CA MET A 1 8.62 -3.99 17.35
C MET A 1 9.02 -2.96 16.31
N LYS A 2 9.40 -3.39 15.11
CA LYS A 2 9.62 -2.46 14.01
C LYS A 2 8.27 -1.92 13.51
N PRO A 3 8.19 -0.67 13.02
CA PRO A 3 6.93 -0.12 12.56
C PRO A 3 6.47 -0.79 11.25
N PRO A 4 5.17 -1.09 11.08
CA PRO A 4 4.63 -1.51 9.81
C PRO A 4 4.56 -0.40 8.75
N HIS A 5 4.66 -0.79 7.48
CA HIS A 5 4.36 0.05 6.32
C HIS A 5 2.98 -0.26 5.75
N TRP A 6 2.23 0.80 5.46
CA TRP A 6 0.89 0.73 4.88
C TRP A 6 0.82 1.58 3.62
N LEU A 7 0.23 1.02 2.57
CA LEU A 7 -0.06 1.70 1.31
C LEU A 7 -1.49 2.21 1.29
N CYS A 8 -1.67 3.52 1.10
CA CYS A 8 -2.99 4.08 0.83
C CYS A 8 -3.44 3.72 -0.58
N LEU A 9 -4.55 2.99 -0.70
CA LEU A 9 -5.10 2.56 -1.99
C LEU A 9 -5.75 3.68 -2.78
N SER A 10 -6.07 4.81 -2.13
CA SER A 10 -6.70 5.96 -2.79
C SER A 10 -5.69 6.84 -3.53
N CYS A 11 -4.48 7.01 -2.99
CA CYS A 11 -3.47 7.93 -3.55
C CYS A 11 -2.05 7.37 -3.68
N GLY A 12 -1.84 6.09 -3.32
CA GLY A 12 -0.54 5.43 -3.41
C GLY A 12 0.49 5.88 -2.37
N PHE A 13 0.10 6.67 -1.36
CA PHE A 13 1.00 7.14 -0.32
C PHE A 13 1.37 6.01 0.65
N ILE A 14 2.66 5.89 0.96
CA ILE A 14 3.16 4.96 1.97
C ILE A 14 3.26 5.70 3.30
N ILE A 15 2.69 5.12 4.34
CA ILE A 15 2.86 5.58 5.71
C ILE A 15 3.58 4.50 6.51
N THR A 16 4.54 4.93 7.31
CA THR A 16 5.19 4.11 8.33
C THR A 16 4.58 4.51 9.65
N ASP A 17 3.79 3.62 10.25
CA ASP A 17 3.15 3.88 11.54
C ASP A 17 3.71 2.93 12.60
N SER A 18 3.73 3.38 13.85
CA SER A 18 4.35 2.73 15.00
C SER A 18 3.66 1.45 15.50
N GLY A 19 2.57 0.99 14.87
CA GLY A 19 2.03 -0.33 15.24
C GLY A 19 0.74 -0.80 14.59
N SER A 20 -0.19 0.07 14.23
CA SER A 20 -1.54 -0.33 13.77
C SER A 20 -1.86 0.16 12.36
N GLU A 21 -2.96 -0.35 11.79
CA GLU A 21 -3.50 0.20 10.55
C GLU A 21 -3.89 1.68 10.76
N PRO A 22 -3.45 2.61 9.90
CA PRO A 22 -3.78 4.01 10.04
C PRO A 22 -5.28 4.27 9.82
N ARG A 23 -5.85 5.23 10.55
CA ARG A 23 -7.28 5.58 10.40
C ARG A 23 -7.59 6.28 9.08
N ASP A 24 -6.73 7.21 8.69
CA ASP A 24 -6.95 8.08 7.53
C ASP A 24 -5.61 8.49 6.91
N CYS A 25 -5.61 8.57 5.58
CA CYS A 25 -4.41 8.92 4.85
C CYS A 25 -4.15 10.42 4.98
N VAL A 26 -3.01 10.79 5.57
CA VAL A 26 -2.56 12.18 5.74
C VAL A 26 -2.52 12.99 4.44
N ARG A 27 -2.47 12.34 3.27
CA ARG A 27 -2.42 13.00 1.96
C ARG A 27 -3.78 13.17 1.28
N CYS A 28 -4.72 12.26 1.47
CA CYS A 28 -5.99 12.27 0.73
C CYS A 28 -7.24 11.99 1.57
N SER A 29 -7.09 11.82 2.89
CA SER A 29 -8.14 11.37 3.82
C SER A 29 -8.79 10.02 3.46
N GLY A 30 -8.18 9.25 2.55
CA GLY A 30 -8.62 7.90 2.20
C GLY A 30 -8.46 6.92 3.36
N LYS A 31 -9.36 5.93 3.44
CA LYS A 31 -9.43 4.95 4.54
C LYS A 31 -9.15 3.51 4.08
N SER A 32 -8.65 3.36 2.86
CA SER A 32 -8.36 2.06 2.26
C SER A 32 -6.86 1.83 2.26
N TRP A 33 -6.43 0.75 2.93
CA TRP A 33 -5.03 0.45 3.17
C TRP A 33 -4.65 -0.95 2.69
N HIS A 34 -3.40 -1.11 2.30
CA HIS A 34 -2.79 -2.41 2.06
C HIS A 34 -1.51 -2.53 2.89
N TYR A 35 -1.42 -3.59 3.67
CA TYR A 35 -0.24 -3.89 4.48
C TYR A 35 0.91 -4.30 3.58
N LEU A 36 2.04 -3.59 3.68
CA LEU A 36 3.24 -3.94 2.94
C LEU A 36 4.15 -4.87 3.76
N GLY A 37 4.08 -4.87 5.10
CA GLY A 37 5.02 -5.56 6.00
C GLY A 37 5.67 -4.62 7.06
N TYR A 38 6.79 -5.04 7.68
CA TYR A 38 7.57 -4.23 8.64
C TYR A 38 8.80 -3.54 8.04
N GLU A 39 9.19 -2.42 8.64
CA GLU A 39 10.41 -1.67 8.28
C GLU A 39 11.66 -2.55 8.33
N GLY A 40 12.48 -2.47 7.28
CA GLY A 40 13.76 -3.18 7.19
C GLY A 40 13.66 -4.70 6.97
N GLU A 41 12.46 -5.24 6.69
CA GLU A 41 12.32 -6.60 6.14
C GLU A 41 12.29 -6.60 4.60
N TYR A 42 11.84 -5.50 3.98
CA TYR A 42 11.79 -5.30 2.52
C TYR A 42 11.69 -3.80 2.22
N ASP A 43 11.95 -3.41 0.96
CA ASP A 43 11.83 -2.03 0.50
C ASP A 43 10.34 -1.66 0.27
N PRO A 44 9.81 -0.63 0.95
CA PRO A 44 8.39 -0.28 0.85
C PRO A 44 7.99 0.27 -0.52
N GLU A 45 8.89 0.92 -1.25
CA GLU A 45 8.62 1.42 -2.61
C GLU A 45 8.52 0.25 -3.59
N GLU A 46 9.40 -0.74 -3.47
CA GLU A 46 9.33 -1.97 -4.27
C GLU A 46 8.02 -2.73 -4.03
N ALA A 47 7.59 -2.84 -2.77
CA ALA A 47 6.32 -3.48 -2.41
C ALA A 47 5.11 -2.71 -2.98
N ARG A 48 5.14 -1.37 -2.95
CA ARG A 48 4.14 -0.52 -3.60
C ARG A 48 4.08 -0.79 -5.11
N GLU A 49 5.22 -0.80 -5.79
CA GLU A 49 5.26 -1.02 -7.24
C GLU A 49 4.72 -2.39 -7.62
N LYS A 50 5.08 -3.45 -6.88
CA LYS A 50 4.52 -4.80 -7.08
C LYS A 50 3.00 -4.79 -6.94
N TYR A 51 2.47 -4.14 -5.90
CA TYR A 51 1.03 -4.04 -5.71
C TYR A 51 0.34 -3.31 -6.86
N LEU A 52 0.83 -2.14 -7.25
CA LEU A 52 0.25 -1.34 -8.34
C LEU A 52 0.33 -2.05 -9.70
N ASN A 53 1.44 -2.74 -9.98
CA ASN A 53 1.60 -3.55 -11.19
C ASN A 53 0.61 -4.73 -11.22
N ASN A 54 0.43 -5.43 -10.09
CA ASN A 54 -0.55 -6.52 -10.00
C ASN A 54 -1.97 -6.01 -10.25
N GLN A 55 -2.35 -4.87 -9.66
CA GLN A 55 -3.65 -4.23 -9.92
C GLN A 55 -3.86 -3.87 -11.40
N ASN A 56 -2.80 -3.43 -12.09
CA ASN A 56 -2.87 -3.11 -13.52
C ASN A 56 -3.01 -4.37 -14.38
N VAL A 57 -2.36 -5.48 -14.00
CA VAL A 57 -2.54 -6.79 -14.65
C VAL A 57 -3.97 -7.29 -14.46
N ASP A 58 -4.52 -7.23 -13.24
CA ASP A 58 -5.90 -7.62 -12.95
C ASP A 58 -6.92 -6.79 -13.75
N LYS A 59 -6.72 -5.48 -13.85
CA LYS A 59 -7.58 -4.60 -14.66
C LYS A 59 -7.50 -4.96 -16.15
N LYS A 60 -6.30 -5.25 -16.66
CA LYS A 60 -6.11 -5.66 -18.06
C LYS A 60 -6.82 -6.98 -18.34
N LEU A 61 -6.70 -7.97 -17.45
CA LEU A 61 -7.38 -9.26 -17.58
C LEU A 61 -8.91 -9.12 -17.54
N LYS A 62 -9.45 -8.22 -16.70
CA LYS A 62 -10.90 -7.96 -16.62
C LYS A 62 -11.48 -7.26 -17.85
N ASN A 63 -10.69 -6.46 -18.56
CA ASN A 63 -11.10 -5.75 -19.78
C ASN A 63 -10.92 -6.55 -21.07
N LEU A 64 -10.41 -7.78 -20.98
CA LEU A 64 -10.17 -8.68 -22.12
C LEU A 64 -11.29 -9.72 -22.33
N ASN A 65 -12.37 -9.65 -21.55
CA ASN A 65 -13.56 -10.52 -21.65
C ASN A 65 -14.78 -9.76 -22.18
#